data_AF-A0A4Q6AX23-F1
#
_entry.id   AF-A0A4Q6AX23-F1
#
_cell.length_a   1.000
_cell.length_b   1.000
_cell.length_c   1.000
_cell.angle_alpha   90.00
_cell.angle_beta   90.00
_cell.angle_gamma   90.00
#
_symmetry.space_group_name_H-M   'P 1'
#
loop_
_entity.id
_entity.type
_entity.pdbx_description
1 polymer ?
#
loop_
_entity_poly.entity_id
_entity_poly.type
_entity_poly.pdbx_seq_one_letter_code
_entity_poly.pdbx_strand_id
1 'polypeptide(L)' 'MKQWYVIENEKDYLEAINRYEEIRDAKKGSPEHREKLLIVTLVTQYEEKQWDLPPVDPIEMIKIRMED' A
#
# COMPACT_ATOMS: atom_id res chain seq x y z
N MET A 1 6.76 -12.86 -16.43
CA MET A 1 5.91 -11.93 -15.65
C MET A 1 5.40 -12.72 -14.47
N LYS A 2 5.53 -12.18 -13.26
CA LYS A 2 4.97 -12.82 -12.07
C LYS A 2 3.46 -12.64 -12.09
N GLN A 3 2.71 -13.67 -11.72
CA GLN A 3 1.26 -13.57 -11.60
C GLN A 3 0.92 -13.09 -10.19
N TRP A 4 0.21 -11.96 -10.11
CA TRP A 4 -0.25 -11.38 -8.85
C TRP A 4 -1.65 -11.88 -8.51
N TYR A 5 -1.87 -12.16 -7.22
CA TYR A 5 -3.15 -12.53 -6.66
C TYR A 5 -3.54 -11.53 -5.56
N VAL A 6 -4.75 -11.69 -5.00
CA VAL A 6 -5.20 -10.87 -3.87
C VAL A 6 -4.21 -11.02 -2.72
N ILE A 7 -3.81 -9.89 -2.13
CA ILE A 7 -2.93 -9.86 -0.96
C ILE A 7 -3.79 -10.22 0.27
N GLU A 8 -3.42 -11.30 0.96
CA GLU A 8 -4.17 -11.82 2.12
C GLU A 8 -3.37 -11.73 3.42
N ASN A 9 -2.05 -11.54 3.35
CA ASN A 9 -1.16 -11.51 4.50
C ASN A 9 -0.03 -10.48 4.31
N GLU A 10 0.67 -10.19 5.41
CA GLU A 10 1.76 -9.21 5.45
C GLU A 10 2.93 -9.59 4.51
N LYS A 11 3.20 -10.89 4.31
CA LYS A 11 4.30 -11.32 3.44
C LYS A 11 4.02 -10.96 1.99
N ASP A 12 2.80 -11.19 1.51
CA ASP A 12 2.37 -10.82 0.16
C ASP A 12 2.37 -9.30 -0.01
N TYR A 13 1.98 -8.57 1.04
CA TYR A 13 2.05 -7.10 1.08
C TYR A 13 3.48 -6.60 0.93
N LEU A 14 4.41 -7.10 1.74
CA LEU A 14 5.84 -6.72 1.67
C LEU A 14 6.44 -7.07 0.32
N GLU A 15 6.05 -8.20 -0.26
CA GLU A 15 6.51 -8.61 -1.59
C GLU A 15 5.98 -7.66 -2.68
N ALA A 16 4.72 -7.25 -2.59
CA ALA A 16 4.10 -6.28 -3.47
C ALA A 16 4.80 -4.91 -3.38
N ILE A 17 5.09 -4.44 -2.17
CA ILE A 17 5.83 -3.17 -1.95
C ILE A 17 7.24 -3.25 -2.52
N ASN A 18 7.98 -4.33 -2.26
CA ASN A 18 9.32 -4.51 -2.81
C ASN A 18 9.30 -4.50 -4.35
N ARG A 19 8.32 -5.20 -4.94
CA ARG A 19 8.17 -5.20 -6.39
C ARG A 19 7.83 -3.82 -6.93
N TYR A 20 6.91 -3.12 -6.28
CA TYR A 20 6.52 -1.77 -6.66
C TYR A 20 7.73 -0.84 -6.74
N GLU A 21 8.65 -0.92 -5.77
CA GLU A 21 9.88 -0.13 -5.78
C GLU A 21 10.79 -0.45 -6.98
N GLU A 22 10.90 -1.72 -7.37
CA GLU A 22 11.68 -2.12 -8.57
C GLU A 22 11.10 -1.55 -9.88
N ILE A 23 9.77 -1.42 -9.96
CA ILE A 23 9.07 -0.98 -11.18
C ILE A 23 8.52 0.44 -11.06
N ARG A 24 8.90 1.19 -10.03
CA ARG A 24 8.38 2.53 -9.75
C ARG A 24 8.56 3.47 -10.94
N ASP A 25 9.73 3.43 -11.54
CA ASP A 25 10.13 4.24 -12.71
C ASP A 25 9.66 3.65 -14.06
N ALA A 26 8.77 2.65 -14.05
CA ALA A 26 8.21 2.06 -15.26
C ALA A 26 7.53 3.13 -16.14
N LYS A 27 7.98 3.19 -17.40
CA LYS A 27 7.46 4.11 -18.41
C LYS A 27 6.01 3.80 -18.73
N LYS A 28 5.20 4.86 -18.87
CA LYS A 28 3.80 4.75 -19.25
C LYS A 28 3.65 3.93 -20.54
N GLY A 29 2.79 2.91 -20.50
CA GLY A 29 2.55 2.01 -21.62
C GLY A 29 3.40 0.74 -21.64
N SER A 30 4.40 0.61 -20.76
CA SER A 30 5.17 -0.63 -20.63
C SER A 30 4.38 -1.71 -19.85
N PRO A 31 4.71 -3.00 -20.02
CA PRO A 31 4.14 -4.08 -19.22
C PRO A 31 4.31 -3.85 -17.70
N GLU A 32 5.47 -3.33 -17.30
CA GLU A 32 5.81 -2.99 -15.91
C GLU A 32 4.93 -1.86 -15.39
N HIS A 33 4.51 -0.90 -16.23
CA HIS A 33 3.55 0.12 -15.82
C HIS A 33 2.17 -0.48 -15.53
N ARG A 34 1.73 -1.48 -16.31
CA ARG A 34 0.48 -2.20 -16.02
C ARG A 34 0.60 -3.01 -14.74
N GLU A 35 1.74 -3.67 -14.52
CA GLU A 35 2.05 -4.39 -13.29
C GLU A 35 2.04 -3.46 -12.07
N LYS A 36 2.64 -2.26 -12.19
CA LYS A 36 2.62 -1.23 -11.15
C LYS A 36 1.20 -0.84 -10.75
N LEU A 37 0.33 -0.58 -11.73
CA LEU A 37 -1.07 -0.21 -11.47
C LEU A 37 -1.82 -1.33 -10.74
N LEU A 38 -1.57 -2.59 -11.12
CA LEU A 38 -2.16 -3.74 -10.44
C LEU A 38 -1.69 -3.83 -8.99
N ILE A 39 -0.38 -3.73 -8.73
CA ILE A 39 0.19 -3.80 -7.39
C ILE A 39 -0.38 -2.70 -6.49
N VAL A 40 -0.44 -1.46 -6.96
CA VAL A 40 -1.05 -0.35 -6.20
C VAL A 40 -2.50 -0.68 -5.82
N THR A 41 -3.28 -1.20 -6.76
CA THR A 41 -4.69 -1.56 -6.52
C THR A 41 -4.82 -2.66 -5.46
N LEU A 42 -3.94 -3.68 -5.50
CA LEU A 42 -3.96 -4.79 -4.55
C LEU A 42 -3.54 -4.35 -3.15
N VAL A 43 -2.50 -3.52 -3.07
CA VAL A 43 -2.01 -2.93 -1.82
C VAL A 43 -3.11 -2.10 -1.18
N THR A 44 -3.74 -1.18 -1.91
CA THR A 44 -4.84 -0.36 -1.38
C THR A 44 -5.99 -1.23 -0.87
N GLN A 45 -6.40 -2.28 -1.58
CA GLN A 45 -7.47 -3.18 -1.10
C GLN A 45 -7.10 -3.93 0.17
N TYR A 46 -5.83 -4.33 0.32
CA TYR A 46 -5.36 -4.96 1.55
C TYR A 46 -5.32 -3.95 2.71
N GLU A 47 -4.78 -2.76 2.46
CA GLU A 47 -4.74 -1.65 3.40
C GLU A 47 -6.14 -1.26 3.86
N GLU A 48 -7.13 -1.09 2.97
CA GLU A 48 -8.51 -0.77 3.34
C GLU A 48 -9.16 -1.85 4.23
N LYS A 49 -8.78 -3.12 4.06
CA LYS A 49 -9.26 -4.21 4.94
C LYS A 49 -8.57 -4.24 6.31
N GLN A 50 -7.32 -3.78 6.37
CA GLN A 50 -6.55 -3.72 7.62
C GLN A 50 -6.78 -2.41 8.39
N TRP A 51 -7.03 -1.31 7.67
CA TRP A 51 -7.50 -0.04 8.20
C TRP A 51 -9.01 -0.11 8.47
N ASP A 52 -9.39 -1.00 9.38
CA ASP A 52 -10.47 -0.70 10.31
C ASP A 52 -9.91 0.37 11.25
N LEU A 53 -9.83 1.63 10.80
CA LEU A 53 -9.51 2.73 11.70
C LEU A 53 -10.62 2.74 12.76
N PRO A 54 -10.38 2.41 14.04
CA PRO A 54 -11.23 2.97 15.06
C PRO A 54 -11.16 4.49 14.85
N PRO A 55 -12.29 5.21 14.84
CA PRO A 55 -12.28 6.64 14.63
C PRO A 55 -11.24 7.25 15.58
N VAL A 56 -10.18 7.82 15.01
CA VAL A 56 -9.14 8.48 15.80
C VAL A 56 -9.82 9.62 16.54
N ASP A 57 -9.98 9.48 17.85
CA ASP A 57 -10.64 10.48 18.67
C ASP A 57 -9.80 11.77 18.57
N PRO A 58 -10.36 12.90 18.09
CA PRO A 58 -9.62 14.11 17.75
C PRO A 58 -8.86 14.75 18.92
N ILE A 59 -9.07 14.26 20.15
CA ILE A 59 -8.38 14.66 21.37
C ILE A 59 -6.94 14.12 21.42
N GLU A 60 -6.67 12.94 20.86
CA GLU A 60 -5.31 12.34 20.85
C GLU A 60 -4.34 13.10 19.93
N MET A 61 -4.83 13.68 18.81
CA MET A 61 -4.01 14.51 17.93
C MET A 61 -3.56 15.84 18.57
N ILE A 62 -4.26 16.34 19.59
CA ILE A 62 -3.96 17.63 20.23
C ILE A 62 -2.82 17.52 21.24
N LYS A 63 -2.61 16.35 21.88
CA LYS A 63 -1.58 16.19 22.92
C LYS A 63 -0.13 16.25 22.39
N ILE A 64 0.09 15.96 21.12
CA ILE A 64 1.42 16.01 20.48
C ILE A 64 1.99 17.44 20.44
N ARG A 65 1.16 18.48 20.62
CA ARG A 65 1.58 19.89 20.57
C ARG A 65 1.96 20.49 21.94
N MET A 66 1.79 19.76 23.05
CA MET A 66 2.05 20.28 24.41
C MET A 66 3.36 19.76 25.05
N GLU A 67 4.20 19.04 24.30
CA GLU A 67 5.52 18.58 24.75
C GLU A 67 6.71 19.30 24.05
N ASP A 68 6.46 20.45 23.41
CA ASP A 68 7.50 21.44 23.06
C ASP A 68 7.59 22.53 24.14
#